data_AF-A0AAU8VGY9-F1
#
_entry.id   AF-A0AAU8VGY9-F1
#
_cell.length_a   1.000
_cell.length_b   1.000
_cell.length_c   1.000
_cell.angle_alpha   90.00
_cell.angle_beta   90.00
_cell.angle_gamma   90.00
#
_symmetry.space_group_name_H-M   'P 1'
#
loop_
_entity.id
_entity.type
_entity.pdbx_description
1 polymer ?
#
loop_
_entity_poly.entity_id
_entity_poly.type
_entity_poly.pdbx_seq_one_letter_code
_entity_poly.pdbx_strand_id
1 'polypeptide(L)'
;MQQHIEKWQHLSREEQKILAEVWGLVQNDDQEVHYEMLKLNAPDEASGEFWFRMAETLSTLPPNRSLDLRMNGGRLATAVSILSVMIEDNPDIPQLWAQKITALNYLAHGHKARADGLAQQPDKAAEANEEEYLTKALSQNLLSTLDAVLARFPEDAWFQEIKQDARKHFA
;
A
#
# COMPACT_ATOMS: atom_id res chain seq x y z
N MET A 1 4.91 14.63 -14.88
CA MET A 1 3.54 15.14 -15.07
C MET A 1 2.93 14.69 -16.41
N GLN A 2 3.57 14.96 -17.55
CA GLN A 2 3.05 14.59 -18.89
C GLN A 2 2.75 13.09 -19.08
N GLN A 3 3.62 12.17 -18.61
CA GLN A 3 3.39 10.72 -18.74
C GLN A 3 2.25 10.17 -17.85
N HIS A 4 1.88 10.83 -16.76
CA HIS A 4 0.76 10.41 -15.91
C HIS A 4 -0.58 11.00 -16.40
N ILE A 5 -0.56 12.17 -17.04
CA ILE A 5 -1.77 12.78 -17.64
C ILE A 5 -2.29 11.91 -18.79
N GLU A 6 -1.42 11.31 -19.60
CA GLU A 6 -1.84 10.35 -20.64
C GLU A 6 -2.51 9.10 -20.05
N LYS A 7 -2.07 8.65 -18.88
CA LYS A 7 -2.64 7.48 -18.19
C LYS A 7 -4.06 7.70 -17.65
N TRP A 8 -4.55 8.93 -17.54
CA TRP A 8 -5.84 9.22 -16.89
C TRP A 8 -6.88 9.84 -17.81
N GLN A 9 -6.66 9.85 -19.13
CA GLN A 9 -7.56 10.51 -20.09
C GLN A 9 -9.00 9.95 -20.10
N HIS A 10 -9.19 8.71 -19.65
CA HIS A 10 -10.50 8.05 -19.53
C HIS A 10 -11.25 8.41 -18.24
N LEU A 11 -10.57 9.01 -17.25
CA LEU A 11 -11.20 9.47 -16.01
C LEU A 11 -11.87 10.83 -16.21
N SER A 12 -12.85 11.14 -15.37
CA SER A 12 -13.44 12.47 -15.32
C SER A 12 -12.39 13.53 -14.94
N ARG A 13 -12.65 14.80 -15.29
CA ARG A 13 -11.73 15.90 -14.94
C ARG A 13 -11.55 16.07 -13.43
N GLU A 14 -12.57 15.71 -12.65
CA GLU A 14 -12.53 15.79 -11.19
C GLU A 14 -11.64 14.70 -10.59
N GLU A 15 -11.81 13.45 -11.03
CA GLU A 15 -10.93 12.33 -10.66
C GLU A 15 -9.48 12.62 -11.04
N GLN A 16 -9.23 13.14 -12.25
CA GLN A 16 -7.88 13.52 -12.69
C GLN A 16 -7.25 14.58 -11.79
N LYS A 17 -8.04 15.59 -11.37
CA LYS A 17 -7.55 16.65 -10.48
C LYS A 17 -7.13 16.10 -9.12
N ILE A 18 -7.96 15.24 -8.53
CA ILE A 18 -7.67 14.63 -7.23
C ILE A 18 -6.44 13.73 -7.31
N LEU A 19 -6.34 12.89 -8.35
CA LEU A 19 -5.16 12.03 -8.54
C LEU A 19 -3.88 12.85 -8.75
N ALA A 20 -3.96 13.99 -9.45
CA ALA A 20 -2.83 14.89 -9.62
C ALA A 20 -2.39 15.54 -8.29
N GLU A 21 -3.35 15.91 -7.44
CA GLU A 21 -3.08 16.44 -6.10
C GLU A 21 -2.42 15.39 -5.21
N VAL A 22 -3.02 14.19 -5.13
CA VAL A 22 -2.47 13.06 -4.37
C VAL A 22 -1.05 12.75 -4.87
N TRP A 23 -0.84 12.69 -6.18
CA TRP A 23 0.48 12.50 -6.76
C TRP A 23 1.48 13.56 -6.31
N GLY A 24 1.08 14.83 -6.27
CA GLY A 24 1.91 15.92 -5.76
C GLY A 24 2.32 15.72 -4.30
N LEU A 25 1.38 15.32 -3.44
CA LEU A 25 1.64 15.01 -2.03
C LEU A 25 2.64 13.86 -1.88
N VAL A 26 2.46 12.79 -2.67
CA VAL A 26 3.39 11.64 -2.68
C VAL A 26 4.78 12.07 -3.14
N GLN A 27 4.90 12.82 -4.23
CA GLN A 27 6.21 13.24 -4.74
C GLN A 27 6.97 14.15 -3.77
N ASN A 28 6.24 14.97 -3.01
CA ASN A 28 6.82 15.84 -1.99
C ASN A 28 7.10 15.11 -0.66
N ASP A 29 6.76 13.81 -0.56
CA ASP A 29 6.83 13.04 0.67
C ASP A 29 6.10 13.72 1.84
N ASP A 30 4.90 14.25 1.59
CA ASP A 30 4.11 14.89 2.62
C ASP A 30 3.45 13.82 3.51
N GLN A 31 4.10 13.54 4.63
CA GLN A 31 3.63 12.59 5.65
C GLN A 31 2.86 13.27 6.79
N GLU A 32 2.59 14.58 6.72
CA GLU A 32 1.73 15.25 7.69
C GLU A 32 0.25 15.09 7.30
N VAL A 33 -0.03 14.92 6.00
CA VAL A 33 -1.38 14.67 5.49
C VAL A 33 -1.95 13.37 6.04
N HIS A 34 -3.22 13.41 6.45
CA HIS A 34 -4.00 12.22 6.80
C HIS A 34 -4.69 11.69 5.53
N TYR A 35 -4.04 10.75 4.82
CA TYR A 35 -4.46 10.29 3.49
C TYR A 35 -5.85 9.65 3.47
N GLU A 36 -6.33 9.13 4.60
CA GLU A 36 -7.70 8.63 4.71
C GLU A 36 -8.75 9.74 4.51
N MET A 37 -8.43 11.00 4.83
CA MET A 37 -9.31 12.13 4.56
C MET A 37 -9.47 12.38 3.05
N LEU A 38 -8.50 11.97 2.23
CA LEU A 38 -8.61 12.09 0.78
C LEU A 38 -9.65 11.13 0.21
N LYS A 39 -9.97 10.02 0.89
CA LYS A 39 -11.09 9.14 0.52
C LYS A 39 -12.43 9.84 0.70
N LEU A 40 -12.56 10.70 1.73
CA LEU A 40 -13.78 11.48 1.98
C LEU A 40 -13.98 12.60 0.96
N ASN A 41 -12.91 13.04 0.31
CA ASN A 41 -12.95 14.05 -0.74
C ASN A 41 -13.07 13.43 -2.15
N ALA A 42 -13.20 12.11 -2.25
CA ALA A 42 -13.40 11.45 -3.53
C ALA A 42 -14.80 11.79 -4.09
N PRO A 43 -14.97 11.80 -5.44
CA PRO A 43 -16.27 12.02 -6.05
C PRO A 43 -17.29 10.96 -5.63
N ASP A 44 -18.56 11.35 -5.48
CA ASP A 44 -19.65 10.42 -5.10
C ASP A 44 -19.81 9.25 -6.08
N GLU A 45 -19.54 9.49 -7.38
CA GLU A 45 -19.60 8.49 -8.46
C GLU A 45 -18.19 8.06 -8.92
N ALA A 46 -17.21 8.08 -8.02
CA ALA A 46 -15.84 7.68 -8.31
C ALA A 46 -15.76 6.28 -8.93
N SER A 47 -15.11 6.19 -10.10
CA SER A 47 -14.97 4.94 -10.84
C SER A 47 -14.04 3.96 -10.13
N GLY A 48 -14.21 2.66 -10.42
CA GLY A 48 -13.26 1.64 -9.96
C GLY A 48 -11.83 1.91 -10.43
N GLU A 49 -11.65 2.45 -11.65
CA GLU A 49 -10.31 2.84 -12.12
C GLU A 49 -9.72 3.98 -11.29
N PHE A 50 -10.51 5.00 -10.92
CA PHE A 50 -10.03 6.04 -10.02
C PHE A 50 -9.50 5.47 -8.70
N TRP A 51 -10.26 4.58 -8.05
CA TRP A 51 -9.84 3.96 -6.79
C TRP A 51 -8.55 3.14 -6.94
N PHE A 52 -8.43 2.39 -8.03
CA PHE A 52 -7.20 1.66 -8.33
C PHE A 52 -6.01 2.61 -8.51
N ARG A 53 -6.16 3.68 -9.30
CA ARG A 53 -5.10 4.68 -9.53
C ARG A 53 -4.73 5.43 -8.26
N MET A 54 -5.70 5.70 -7.40
CA MET A 54 -5.46 6.31 -6.09
C MET A 54 -4.59 5.39 -5.25
N ALA A 55 -4.95 4.11 -5.11
CA ALA A 55 -4.16 3.15 -4.34
C ALA A 55 -2.76 2.89 -4.94
N GLU A 56 -2.65 2.83 -6.28
CA GLU A 56 -1.37 2.75 -7.00
C GLU A 56 -0.46 3.95 -6.68
N THR A 57 -1.02 5.17 -6.73
CA THR A 57 -0.30 6.40 -6.39
C THR A 57 0.15 6.40 -4.94
N LEU A 58 -0.76 6.05 -4.01
CA LEU A 58 -0.47 5.96 -2.59
C LEU A 58 0.57 4.87 -2.26
N SER A 59 0.79 3.89 -3.14
CA SER A 59 1.82 2.87 -2.94
C SER A 59 3.17 3.21 -3.58
N THR A 60 3.24 4.25 -4.40
CA THR A 60 4.45 4.60 -5.16
C THR A 60 5.52 5.25 -4.28
N LEU A 61 6.75 4.75 -4.22
CA LEU A 61 7.77 5.38 -3.37
C LEU A 61 8.08 6.83 -3.82
N PRO A 62 8.16 7.80 -2.89
CA PRO A 62 8.67 9.15 -3.19
C PRO A 62 10.12 9.11 -3.69
N PRO A 63 10.64 10.20 -4.27
CA PRO A 63 12.03 10.26 -4.76
C PRO A 63 13.09 9.93 -3.70
N ASN A 64 12.86 10.30 -2.44
CA ASN A 64 13.72 9.98 -1.31
C ASN A 64 13.56 8.53 -0.79
N ARG A 65 12.62 7.76 -1.36
CA ARG A 65 12.30 6.37 -1.02
C ARG A 65 11.86 6.15 0.42
N SER A 66 11.38 7.19 1.11
CA SER A 66 10.83 7.03 2.44
C SER A 66 9.54 6.20 2.42
N LEU A 67 9.23 5.60 3.56
CA LEU A 67 8.00 4.86 3.80
C LEU A 67 7.15 5.64 4.80
N ASP A 68 5.89 5.88 4.45
CA ASP A 68 4.89 6.36 5.41
C ASP A 68 4.30 5.15 6.14
N LEU A 69 4.82 4.88 7.34
CA LEU A 69 4.49 3.73 8.18
C LEU A 69 3.35 4.01 9.17
N ARG A 70 2.64 5.13 9.04
CA ARG A 70 1.52 5.42 9.95
C ARG A 70 0.37 4.46 9.67
N MET A 71 -0.09 3.76 10.70
CA MET A 71 -1.22 2.83 10.58
C MET A 71 -2.56 3.55 10.47
N ASN A 72 -2.67 4.74 11.08
CA ASN A 72 -3.85 5.59 11.00
C ASN A 72 -3.55 6.75 10.06
N GLY A 73 -4.27 6.82 8.93
CA GLY A 73 -4.11 7.91 7.97
C GLY A 73 -2.82 7.90 7.15
N GLY A 74 -1.94 6.92 7.33
CA GLY A 74 -0.74 6.78 6.50
C GLY A 74 -1.07 6.31 5.10
N ARG A 75 -0.20 6.70 4.17
CA ARG A 75 -0.37 6.50 2.74
C ARG A 75 -0.50 5.03 2.35
N LEU A 76 0.42 4.19 2.82
CA LEU A 76 0.44 2.76 2.50
C LEU A 76 -0.76 2.02 3.15
N ALA A 77 -1.10 2.36 4.39
CA ALA A 77 -2.27 1.80 5.08
C ALA A 77 -3.57 2.17 4.34
N THR A 78 -3.68 3.41 3.88
CA THR A 78 -4.82 3.88 3.07
C THR A 78 -4.92 3.12 1.75
N ALA A 79 -3.80 2.87 1.06
CA ALA A 79 -3.77 2.07 -0.16
C ALA A 79 -4.29 0.63 0.08
N VAL A 80 -3.82 -0.02 1.15
CA VAL A 80 -4.27 -1.38 1.53
C VAL A 80 -5.77 -1.40 1.84
N SER A 81 -6.29 -0.36 2.50
CA SER A 81 -7.73 -0.23 2.78
C SER A 81 -8.55 -0.17 1.49
N ILE A 82 -8.18 0.70 0.55
CA ILE A 82 -8.88 0.84 -0.74
C ILE A 82 -8.85 -0.51 -1.49
N LEU A 83 -7.68 -1.12 -1.62
CA LEU A 83 -7.51 -2.35 -2.38
C LEU A 83 -8.23 -3.55 -1.77
N SER A 84 -8.39 -3.58 -0.44
CA SER A 84 -9.14 -4.66 0.22
C SER A 84 -10.61 -4.62 -0.19
N VAL A 85 -11.24 -3.45 -0.20
CA VAL A 85 -12.63 -3.28 -0.68
C VAL A 85 -12.73 -3.64 -2.15
N MET A 86 -11.81 -3.15 -2.99
CA MET A 86 -11.84 -3.44 -4.42
C MET A 86 -11.71 -4.93 -4.74
N ILE A 87 -10.89 -5.67 -3.98
CA ILE A 87 -10.70 -7.12 -4.13
C ILE A 87 -11.94 -7.90 -3.71
N GLU A 88 -12.67 -7.45 -2.67
CA GLU A 88 -13.92 -8.09 -2.25
C GLU A 88 -14.94 -8.11 -3.41
N ASP A 89 -15.04 -7.00 -4.14
CA ASP A 89 -15.97 -6.87 -5.27
C ASP A 89 -15.43 -7.46 -6.58
N ASN A 90 -14.10 -7.43 -6.78
CA ASN A 90 -13.47 -7.78 -8.05
C ASN A 90 -12.25 -8.72 -7.86
N PRO A 91 -12.42 -9.90 -7.25
CA PRO A 91 -11.30 -10.78 -6.90
C PRO A 91 -10.57 -11.38 -8.12
N ASP A 92 -11.17 -11.31 -9.31
CA ASP A 92 -10.58 -11.84 -10.56
C ASP A 92 -9.56 -10.92 -11.22
N ILE A 93 -9.30 -9.74 -10.67
CA ILE A 93 -8.35 -8.77 -11.25
C ILE A 93 -6.99 -8.91 -10.53
N PRO A 94 -5.99 -9.61 -11.10
CA PRO A 94 -4.71 -9.86 -10.43
C PRO A 94 -3.94 -8.58 -10.08
N GLN A 95 -4.15 -7.49 -10.83
CA GLN A 95 -3.50 -6.20 -10.59
C GLN A 95 -3.89 -5.60 -9.22
N LEU A 96 -5.12 -5.83 -8.75
CA LEU A 96 -5.56 -5.36 -7.44
C LEU A 96 -4.77 -6.06 -6.33
N TRP A 97 -4.62 -7.39 -6.47
CA TRP A 97 -3.83 -8.21 -5.54
C TRP A 97 -2.36 -7.81 -5.55
N ALA A 98 -1.75 -7.68 -6.72
CA ALA A 98 -0.34 -7.30 -6.85
C ALA A 98 -0.07 -5.94 -6.20
N GLN A 99 -0.98 -4.99 -6.35
CA GLN A 99 -0.86 -3.67 -5.73
C GLN A 99 -1.00 -3.75 -4.20
N LYS A 100 -1.95 -4.55 -3.68
CA LYS A 100 -2.13 -4.73 -2.22
C LYS A 100 -0.91 -5.40 -1.60
N ILE A 101 -0.40 -6.44 -2.25
CA ILE A 101 0.80 -7.17 -1.86
C ILE A 101 2.00 -6.23 -1.82
N THR A 102 2.17 -5.35 -2.81
CA THR A 102 3.26 -4.36 -2.84
C THR A 102 3.21 -3.43 -1.63
N ALA A 103 2.03 -2.86 -1.33
CA ALA A 103 1.86 -1.97 -0.18
C ALA A 103 2.08 -2.68 1.16
N LEU A 104 1.54 -3.90 1.33
CA LEU A 104 1.74 -4.73 2.51
C LEU A 104 3.21 -5.11 2.69
N ASN A 105 3.92 -5.43 1.61
CA ASN A 105 5.33 -5.78 1.66
C ASN A 105 6.18 -4.60 2.17
N TYR A 106 5.91 -3.39 1.67
CA TYR A 106 6.57 -2.18 2.18
C TYR A 106 6.26 -1.91 3.65
N LEU A 107 4.99 -2.04 4.07
CA LEU A 107 4.61 -1.87 5.47
C LEU A 107 5.32 -2.88 6.38
N ALA A 108 5.24 -4.18 6.07
CA ALA A 108 5.83 -5.24 6.89
C ALA A 108 7.36 -5.08 7.02
N HIS A 109 8.06 -4.82 5.92
CA HIS A 109 9.51 -4.59 5.96
C HIS A 109 9.89 -3.28 6.65
N GLY A 110 9.11 -2.22 6.45
CA GLY A 110 9.37 -0.91 7.07
C GLY A 110 9.25 -0.97 8.59
N HIS A 111 8.16 -1.55 9.11
CA HIS A 111 8.00 -1.78 10.55
C HIS A 111 9.06 -2.72 11.11
N LYS A 112 9.44 -3.77 10.36
CA LYS A 112 10.53 -4.68 10.78
C LYS A 112 11.85 -3.92 10.95
N ALA A 113 12.24 -3.13 9.94
CA ALA A 113 13.47 -2.35 9.98
C ALA A 113 13.47 -1.34 11.13
N ARG A 114 12.31 -0.75 11.42
CA ARG A 114 12.15 0.18 12.55
C ARG A 114 12.25 -0.54 13.89
N ALA A 115 11.61 -1.71 14.05
CA ALA A 115 11.75 -2.55 15.24
C ALA A 115 13.21 -2.95 15.49
N ASP A 116 13.89 -3.46 14.46
CA ASP A 116 15.30 -3.88 14.51
C ASP A 116 16.22 -2.71 14.90
N GLY A 117 15.94 -1.49 14.42
CA GLY A 117 16.71 -0.29 14.76
C GLY A 117 16.42 0.26 16.17
N LEU A 118 15.19 0.16 16.66
CA LEU A 118 14.80 0.58 18.01
C LEU A 118 15.32 -0.40 19.08
N ALA A 119 15.32 -1.71 18.78
CA ALA A 119 15.81 -2.73 19.70
C ALA A 119 17.30 -2.57 20.05
N GLN A 120 18.07 -1.88 19.21
CA GLN A 120 19.49 -1.55 19.45
C GLN A 120 19.69 -0.37 20.41
N GLN A 121 18.62 0.34 20.77
CA GLN A 121 18.67 1.52 21.63
C GLN A 121 18.19 1.15 23.05
N PRO A 122 18.99 1.39 24.10
CA PRO A 122 18.69 0.96 25.47
C PRO A 122 17.33 1.42 26.03
N ASP A 123 16.85 2.59 25.61
CA ASP A 123 15.65 3.23 26.15
C ASP A 123 14.42 3.12 25.23
N LYS A 124 14.46 2.25 24.21
CA LYS A 124 13.41 2.13 23.17
C LYS A 124 12.76 0.75 23.09
N ALA A 125 12.90 -0.07 24.13
CA ALA A 125 12.36 -1.42 24.14
C ALA A 125 10.83 -1.46 23.97
N ALA A 126 10.09 -0.50 24.51
CA ALA A 126 8.63 -0.46 24.38
C ALA A 126 8.21 -0.17 22.93
N GLU A 127 8.81 0.83 22.30
CA GLU A 127 8.55 1.16 20.89
C GLU A 127 9.01 0.05 19.95
N ALA A 128 10.13 -0.62 20.24
CA ALA A 128 10.58 -1.77 19.46
C ALA A 128 9.54 -2.90 19.47
N ASN A 129 8.96 -3.21 20.64
CA ASN A 129 7.93 -4.24 20.78
C ASN A 129 6.62 -3.87 20.04
N GLU A 130 6.25 -2.59 20.00
CA GLU A 130 5.09 -2.11 19.23
C GLU A 130 5.32 -2.31 17.73
N GLU A 131 6.48 -1.93 17.23
CA GLU A 131 6.87 -2.11 15.82
C GLU A 131 6.99 -3.59 15.45
N GLU A 132 7.45 -4.45 16.37
CA GLU A 132 7.46 -5.90 16.17
C GLU A 132 6.04 -6.49 16.10
N TYR A 133 5.12 -6.02 16.97
CA TYR A 133 3.72 -6.41 16.90
C TYR A 133 3.08 -6.04 15.56
N LEU A 134 3.31 -4.80 15.09
CA LEU A 134 2.84 -4.34 13.79
C LEU A 134 3.44 -5.17 12.65
N THR A 135 4.75 -5.42 12.70
CA THR A 135 5.45 -6.29 11.75
C THR A 135 4.75 -7.65 11.63
N LYS A 136 4.43 -8.29 12.77
CA LYS A 136 3.77 -9.60 12.79
C LYS A 136 2.36 -9.55 12.21
N ALA A 137 1.57 -8.54 12.55
CA ALA A 137 0.21 -8.40 12.03
C ALA A 137 0.22 -8.17 10.50
N LEU A 138 1.11 -7.30 10.02
CA LEU A 138 1.24 -6.96 8.61
C LEU A 138 1.80 -8.12 7.78
N SER A 139 2.79 -8.85 8.29
CA SER A 139 3.35 -10.01 7.60
C SER A 139 2.34 -11.16 7.52
N GLN A 140 1.52 -11.37 8.55
CA GLN A 140 0.42 -12.33 8.49
C GLN A 140 -0.62 -11.94 7.44
N ASN A 141 -0.97 -10.66 7.33
CA ASN A 141 -1.87 -10.16 6.29
C ASN A 141 -1.25 -10.33 4.88
N LEU A 142 0.05 -10.06 4.73
CA LEU A 142 0.77 -10.29 3.48
C LEU A 142 0.73 -11.77 3.07
N LEU A 143 1.08 -12.67 3.98
CA LEU A 143 1.12 -14.11 3.73
C LEU A 143 -0.28 -14.68 3.43
N SER A 144 -1.31 -14.27 4.17
CA SER A 144 -2.69 -14.71 3.90
C SER A 144 -3.24 -14.14 2.59
N THR A 145 -2.88 -12.91 2.23
CA THR A 145 -3.21 -12.33 0.92
C THR A 145 -2.53 -13.11 -0.21
N LEU A 146 -1.27 -13.51 -0.02
CA LEU A 146 -0.52 -14.34 -0.97
C LEU A 146 -1.08 -15.77 -1.08
N ASP A 147 -1.55 -16.36 0.02
CA ASP A 147 -2.26 -17.64 -0.01
C ASP A 147 -3.58 -17.52 -0.80
N ALA A 148 -4.35 -16.46 -0.56
CA ALA A 148 -5.62 -16.24 -1.24
C ALA A 148 -5.46 -16.00 -2.75
N VAL A 149 -4.50 -15.16 -3.15
CA VAL A 149 -4.27 -14.89 -4.58
C VAL A 149 -3.77 -16.13 -5.32
N LEU A 150 -2.91 -16.95 -4.70
CA LEU A 150 -2.40 -18.17 -5.34
C LEU A 150 -3.43 -19.30 -5.36
N ALA A 151 -4.42 -19.30 -4.46
CA ALA A 151 -5.56 -20.20 -4.60
C ALA A 151 -6.38 -19.87 -5.88
N ARG A 152 -6.34 -18.61 -6.33
CA ARG A 152 -7.08 -18.13 -7.50
C ARG A 152 -6.25 -18.13 -8.79
N PHE A 153 -4.97 -17.77 -8.70
CA PHE A 153 -4.01 -17.69 -9.80
C PHE A 153 -2.80 -18.59 -9.51
N PRO A 154 -2.98 -19.93 -9.44
CA PRO A 154 -1.95 -20.85 -8.95
C PRO A 154 -0.69 -20.88 -9.79
N GLU A 155 -0.80 -20.61 -11.09
CA GLU A 155 0.32 -20.66 -12.06
C GLU A 155 1.03 -19.31 -12.25
N ASP A 156 0.61 -18.26 -11.53
CA ASP A 156 1.25 -16.95 -11.65
C ASP A 156 2.62 -16.94 -10.96
N ALA A 157 3.67 -16.90 -11.76
CA ALA A 157 5.04 -16.95 -11.28
C ALA A 157 5.42 -15.78 -10.36
N TRP A 158 4.84 -14.59 -10.58
CA TRP A 158 5.14 -13.43 -9.76
C TRP A 158 4.58 -13.61 -8.34
N PHE A 159 3.33 -14.05 -8.21
CA PHE A 159 2.78 -14.32 -6.87
C PHE A 159 3.52 -15.46 -6.15
N GLN A 160 3.95 -16.49 -6.87
CA GLN A 160 4.76 -17.58 -6.30
C GLN A 160 6.11 -17.07 -5.77
N GLU A 161 6.81 -16.27 -6.56
CA GLU A 161 8.11 -15.69 -6.18
C GLU A 161 7.98 -14.79 -4.95
N ILE A 162 7.01 -13.87 -4.96
CA ILE A 162 6.79 -12.96 -3.83
C ILE A 162 6.41 -13.73 -2.56
N LYS A 163 5.63 -14.81 -2.66
CA LYS A 163 5.33 -15.68 -1.51
C LYS A 163 6.56 -16.38 -0.97
N GLN A 164 7.44 -16.86 -1.84
CA GLN A 164 8.68 -17.46 -1.42
C GLN A 164 9.57 -16.44 -0.70
N ASP A 165 9.66 -15.22 -1.22
CA ASP A 165 10.43 -14.14 -0.61
C ASP A 165 9.87 -13.71 0.75
N ALA A 166 8.56 -13.47 0.83
CA ALA A 166 7.88 -13.12 2.08
C ALA A 166 8.08 -14.19 3.16
N ARG A 167 8.05 -15.48 2.80
CA ARG A 167 8.31 -16.59 3.74
C ARG A 167 9.75 -16.60 4.26
N LYS A 168 10.75 -16.20 3.46
CA LYS A 168 12.14 -16.12 3.96
C LYS A 168 12.29 -15.06 5.04
N HIS A 169 11.49 -14.00 4.98
CA HIS A 169 11.60 -12.87 5.88
C HIS A 169 10.70 -12.95 7.11
N PHE A 170 9.55 -13.65 7.01
CA PHE A 170 8.49 -13.58 8.00
C PHE A 170 7.88 -14.92 8.45
N ALA A 171 8.31 -16.06 7.89
CA ALA A 171 7.82 -17.38 8.30
C ALA A 171 8.64 -18.00 9.45
#